data_AF-A0A3R7WK27-F1
#
_entry.id   AF-A0A3R7WK27-F1
#
_cell.length_a   1.000
_cell.length_b   1.000
_cell.length_c   1.000
_cell.angle_alpha   90.00
_cell.angle_beta   90.00
_cell.angle_gamma   90.00
#
_symmetry.space_group_name_H-M   'P 1'
#
loop_
_entity.id
_entity.type
_entity.pdbx_description
1 polymer ?
#
loop_
_entity_poly.entity_id
_entity_poly.type
_entity_poly.pdbx_seq_one_letter_code
_entity_poly.pdbx_strand_id
1 'polypeptide(L)'
;MTQTSSSYYGEELKGLCAAPKGALLFGPPGTVPLPDIAARTYLIGHLVSSHSHSLTQRDIAAIASATDKYSGSDIMNLCKEAAMGPLRSLGDRLKQARAQDIRPISKADFTDALARVSPSVSADTLRRLTEWNARYGLQKAT
;
A
#
# COMPACT_ATOMS: atom_id res chain seq x y z
N MET A 1 5.51 -14.09 -26.70
CA MET A 1 6.82 -14.50 -26.15
C MET A 1 7.28 -13.43 -25.19
N THR A 2 7.57 -13.87 -23.99
CA THR A 2 7.80 -13.11 -22.76
C THR A 2 9.10 -12.32 -22.77
N GLN A 3 9.16 -11.34 -21.86
CA GLN A 3 10.31 -11.02 -20.99
C GLN A 3 11.02 -9.69 -21.33
N THR A 4 10.72 -8.65 -20.55
CA THR A 4 11.68 -7.63 -20.06
C THR A 4 10.97 -6.67 -19.11
N SER A 5 10.86 -7.02 -17.83
CA SER A 5 10.57 -6.02 -16.78
C SER A 5 11.27 -6.32 -15.44
N SER A 6 12.02 -7.42 -15.36
CA SER A 6 12.67 -7.86 -14.12
C SER A 6 14.06 -7.23 -13.88
N SER A 7 14.66 -6.52 -14.85
CA SER A 7 16.04 -6.04 -14.71
C SER A 7 16.17 -4.66 -14.06
N TYR A 8 15.09 -3.87 -13.99
CA TYR A 8 15.18 -2.50 -13.49
C TYR A 8 15.38 -2.43 -11.96
N TYR A 9 14.94 -3.44 -11.20
CA TYR A 9 15.16 -3.51 -9.74
C TYR A 9 16.36 -4.39 -9.32
N GLY A 10 17.03 -5.05 -10.27
CA GLY A 10 18.09 -6.02 -9.98
C GLY A 10 19.45 -5.39 -9.67
N GLU A 11 19.79 -4.28 -10.33
CA GLU A 11 21.11 -3.63 -10.21
C GLU A 11 21.16 -2.58 -9.09
N GLU A 12 20.04 -1.88 -8.80
CA GLU A 12 20.00 -0.83 -7.76
C GLU A 12 20.19 -1.38 -6.33
N LEU A 13 19.81 -2.63 -6.08
CA LEU A 13 19.96 -3.25 -4.76
C LEU A 13 21.38 -3.78 -4.49
N LYS A 14 22.24 -3.96 -5.51
CA LYS A 14 23.62 -4.41 -5.29
C LYS A 14 24.46 -3.40 -4.50
N GLY A 15 24.17 -2.10 -4.65
CA GLY A 15 24.82 -1.04 -3.87
C GLY A 15 24.34 -0.92 -2.43
N LEU A 16 23.12 -1.38 -2.14
CA LEU A 16 22.50 -1.38 -0.80
C LEU A 16 22.97 -2.54 0.09
N CYS A 17 23.62 -3.55 -0.48
CA CYS A 17 24.16 -4.69 0.28
C CYS A 17 25.57 -4.44 0.86
N ALA A 18 26.17 -3.28 0.61
CA ALA A 18 27.46 -2.89 1.19
C ALA A 18 27.24 -2.00 2.42
N ALA A 19 27.95 -2.29 3.52
CA ALA A 19 27.92 -1.43 4.69
C ALA A 19 28.34 0.01 4.31
N PRO A 20 27.64 1.05 4.79
CA PRO A 20 28.00 2.44 4.49
C PRO A 20 29.44 2.70 4.96
N LYS A 21 30.27 3.22 4.06
CA LYS A 21 31.65 3.61 4.38
C LYS A 21 31.61 4.98 5.05
N GLY A 22 31.77 5.01 6.38
CA GLY A 22 31.86 6.24 7.18
C GLY A 22 30.71 6.39 8.19
N ALA A 23 30.94 7.22 9.21
CA ALA A 23 29.94 7.54 10.21
C ALA A 23 28.79 8.34 9.56
N LEU A 24 27.61 7.74 9.49
CA LEU A 24 26.41 8.40 8.96
C LEU A 24 25.90 9.42 9.98
N LEU A 25 25.74 10.67 9.54
CA LEU A 25 25.13 11.78 10.30
C LEU A 25 23.63 11.57 10.56
N PHE A 26 23.01 10.71 9.77
CA PHE A 26 21.67 10.18 10.02
C PHE A 26 21.85 8.85 10.75
N GLY A 27 21.05 8.60 11.78
CA GLY A 27 21.20 7.46 12.68
C GLY A 27 21.37 6.10 11.99
N PRO A 28 21.63 5.04 12.77
CA PRO A 28 22.05 3.74 12.24
C PRO A 28 21.12 3.23 11.13
N PRO A 29 21.67 2.59 10.08
CA PRO A 29 20.90 2.20 8.91
C PRO A 29 19.81 1.20 9.30
N GLY A 30 18.55 1.59 9.15
CA GLY A 30 17.39 0.72 9.34
C GLY A 30 16.42 0.88 8.17
N THR A 31 15.81 -0.21 7.72
CA THR A 31 14.76 -0.11 6.70
C THR A 31 13.45 0.34 7.35
N VAL A 32 12.62 1.06 6.60
CA VAL A 32 11.23 1.32 7.00
C VAL A 32 10.42 0.04 6.73
N PRO A 33 9.82 -0.60 7.74
CA PRO A 33 9.03 -1.81 7.53
C PRO A 33 7.70 -1.50 6.83
N LEU A 34 7.05 -2.54 6.30
CA LEU A 34 5.68 -2.44 5.84
C LEU A 34 4.73 -2.04 6.99
N PRO A 35 3.62 -1.35 6.70
CA PRO A 35 2.64 -0.97 7.71
C PRO A 35 2.03 -2.21 8.37
N ASP A 36 2.02 -2.21 9.71
CA ASP A 36 1.31 -3.21 10.50
C ASP A 36 -0.22 -3.03 10.41
N ILE A 37 -0.98 -3.95 10.99
CA ILE A 37 -2.45 -3.91 10.92
C ILE A 37 -3.04 -2.60 11.46
N ALA A 38 -2.43 -2.02 12.50
CA ALA A 38 -2.88 -0.77 13.10
C ALA A 38 -2.63 0.42 12.16
N ALA A 39 -1.42 0.48 11.58
CA ALA A 39 -1.05 1.47 10.58
C ALA A 39 -1.92 1.34 9.32
N ARG A 40 -2.20 0.13 8.84
CA ARG A 40 -3.10 -0.09 7.69
C ARG A 40 -4.52 0.39 7.99
N THR A 41 -5.05 0.04 9.16
CA THR A 41 -6.37 0.51 9.62
C THR A 41 -6.44 2.03 9.66
N TYR A 42 -5.41 2.66 10.24
CA TYR A 42 -5.30 4.13 10.28
C TYR A 42 -5.21 4.74 8.89
N LEU A 43 -4.34 4.23 8.02
CA LEU A 43 -4.15 4.72 6.66
C LEU A 43 -5.45 4.64 5.85
N ILE A 44 -6.12 3.48 5.87
CA ILE A 44 -7.39 3.30 5.15
C ILE A 44 -8.44 4.28 5.67
N GLY A 45 -8.61 4.38 7.00
CA GLY A 45 -9.57 5.30 7.59
C GLY A 45 -9.27 6.76 7.24
N HIS A 46 -8.00 7.16 7.33
CA HIS A 46 -7.56 8.52 6.99
C HIS A 46 -7.82 8.85 5.52
N LEU A 47 -7.42 7.98 4.59
CA LEU A 47 -7.55 8.22 3.15
C LEU A 47 -9.02 8.26 2.70
N VAL A 48 -9.86 7.43 3.30
CA VAL A 48 -11.29 7.39 2.97
C VAL A 48 -12.04 8.57 3.59
N SER A 49 -11.57 9.12 4.72
CA SER A 49 -12.22 10.28 5.38
C SER A 49 -12.32 11.54 4.51
N SER A 50 -11.47 11.68 3.49
CA SER A 50 -11.53 12.78 2.52
C SER A 50 -12.64 12.63 1.47
N HIS A 51 -13.35 11.50 1.45
CA HIS A 51 -14.37 11.16 0.46
C HIS A 51 -15.71 10.85 1.13
N SER A 52 -16.82 10.94 0.41
CA SER A 52 -18.10 10.45 0.92
C SER A 52 -18.10 8.91 0.97
N HIS A 53 -18.33 8.32 2.14
CA HIS A 53 -18.31 6.87 2.34
C HIS A 53 -19.36 6.38 3.33
N SER A 54 -19.74 5.10 3.21
CA SER A 54 -20.65 4.39 4.13
C SER A 54 -19.95 3.30 4.95
N LEU A 55 -18.61 3.28 4.95
CA LEU A 55 -17.81 2.28 5.69
C LEU A 55 -17.96 2.45 7.20
N THR A 56 -18.16 1.31 7.89
CA THR A 56 -18.06 1.24 9.34
C THR A 56 -16.62 0.95 9.79
N GLN A 57 -16.31 1.16 11.07
CA GLN A 57 -15.01 0.79 11.62
C GLN A 57 -14.70 -0.71 11.45
N ARG A 58 -15.74 -1.56 11.50
CA ARG A 58 -15.62 -3.00 11.24
C ARG A 58 -15.23 -3.29 9.79
N ASP A 59 -15.74 -2.51 8.84
CA ASP A 59 -15.38 -2.66 7.43
C ASP A 59 -13.93 -2.23 7.19
N ILE A 60 -13.51 -1.11 7.79
CA ILE A 60 -12.11 -0.65 7.72
C ILE A 60 -11.16 -1.72 8.27
N ALA A 61 -11.48 -2.31 9.43
CA ALA A 61 -10.68 -3.39 10.02
C ALA A 61 -10.63 -4.64 9.13
N ALA A 62 -11.74 -4.98 8.46
CA ALA A 62 -11.78 -6.10 7.52
C ALA A 62 -10.90 -5.83 6.28
N ILE A 63 -10.93 -4.62 5.73
CA ILE A 63 -10.08 -4.22 4.60
C ILE A 63 -8.60 -4.22 5.01
N ALA A 64 -8.28 -3.72 6.20
CA ALA A 64 -6.91 -3.75 6.74
C ALA A 64 -6.38 -5.19 6.91
N SER A 65 -7.27 -6.14 7.26
CA SER A 65 -6.93 -7.55 7.38
C SER A 65 -6.70 -8.21 6.00
N ALA A 66 -7.43 -7.78 4.97
CA ALA A 66 -7.27 -8.27 3.60
C ALA A 66 -6.05 -7.69 2.85
N THR A 67 -5.43 -6.64 3.38
CA THR A 67 -4.31 -5.92 2.76
C THR A 67 -2.96 -6.28 3.38
N ASP A 68 -2.79 -7.54 3.78
CA ASP A 68 -1.50 -8.01 4.27
C ASP A 68 -0.41 -7.85 3.20
N LYS A 69 0.77 -7.40 3.63
CA LYS A 69 1.95 -7.10 2.78
C LYS A 69 1.80 -5.91 1.82
N TYR A 70 0.71 -5.14 1.91
CA TYR A 70 0.58 -3.90 1.14
C TYR A 70 1.54 -2.84 1.70
N SER A 71 2.22 -2.13 0.81
CA SER A 71 2.91 -0.89 1.16
C SER A 71 1.92 0.27 1.36
N GLY A 72 2.39 1.39 1.92
CA GLY A 72 1.56 2.61 2.01
C GLY A 72 1.06 3.09 0.64
N SER A 73 1.88 2.96 -0.40
CA SER A 73 1.49 3.30 -1.77
C SER A 73 0.44 2.33 -2.33
N ASP A 74 0.52 1.04 -2.00
CA ASP A 74 -0.50 0.06 -2.42
C ASP A 74 -1.85 0.38 -1.77
N ILE A 75 -1.85 0.74 -0.48
CA ILE A 75 -3.07 1.15 0.24
C ILE A 75 -3.66 2.42 -0.35
N MET A 76 -2.82 3.41 -0.67
CA MET A 76 -3.25 4.62 -1.36
C MET A 76 -3.91 4.29 -2.70
N ASN A 77 -3.30 3.41 -3.50
CA ASN A 77 -3.83 3.00 -4.78
C ASN A 77 -5.14 2.21 -4.63
N LEU A 78 -5.24 1.36 -3.61
CA LEU A 78 -6.47 0.64 -3.29
C LEU A 78 -7.62 1.60 -2.97
N CYS A 79 -7.38 2.61 -2.12
CA CYS A 79 -8.39 3.62 -1.79
C CYS A 79 -8.82 4.43 -3.02
N LYS A 80 -7.88 4.80 -3.89
CA LYS A 80 -8.19 5.47 -5.17
C LYS A 80 -9.03 4.59 -6.09
N GLU A 81 -8.68 3.32 -6.20
CA GLU A 81 -9.41 2.37 -7.03
C GLU A 81 -10.84 2.13 -6.52
N ALA A 82 -11.01 2.04 -5.20
CA ALA A 82 -12.33 1.98 -4.56
C ALA A 82 -13.15 3.26 -4.78
N ALA A 83 -12.50 4.44 -4.75
CA ALA A 83 -13.16 5.72 -5.02
C ALA A 83 -13.69 5.83 -6.47
N MET A 84 -13.12 5.08 -7.41
CA MET A 84 -13.63 5.00 -8.79
C MET A 84 -14.85 4.08 -8.93
N GLY A 85 -15.14 3.22 -7.96
CA GLY A 85 -16.29 2.31 -7.97
C GLY A 85 -17.64 3.02 -8.16
N PRO A 86 -17.97 4.04 -7.34
CA PRO A 86 -19.16 4.86 -7.54
C PRO A 86 -19.26 5.48 -8.94
N LEU A 87 -18.16 6.00 -9.49
CA LEU A 87 -18.14 6.62 -10.82
C LEU A 87 -18.44 5.60 -11.90
N ARG A 88 -17.88 4.39 -11.81
CA ARG A 88 -18.14 3.30 -12.76
C ARG A 88 -19.57 2.83 -12.73
N SER A 89 -20.23 2.89 -11.56
CA SER A 89 -21.63 2.48 -11.42
C SER A 89 -22.63 3.38 -12.16
N LEU A 90 -22.23 4.60 -12.55
CA LEU A 90 -23.06 5.51 -13.33
C LEU A 90 -23.13 5.17 -14.83
N GLY A 91 -22.15 4.43 -15.36
CA GLY A 91 -22.09 4.05 -16.77
C GLY A 91 -22.23 5.25 -17.72
N ASP A 92 -23.11 5.15 -18.71
CA ASP A 92 -23.34 6.20 -19.72
C ASP A 92 -23.88 7.51 -19.14
N ARG A 93 -24.51 7.44 -17.96
CA ARG A 93 -25.03 8.64 -17.26
C ARG A 93 -23.92 9.51 -16.70
N LEU A 94 -22.68 9.02 -16.62
CA LEU A 94 -21.54 9.76 -16.08
C LEU A 94 -21.33 11.11 -16.77
N LYS A 95 -21.58 11.21 -18.09
CA LYS A 95 -21.43 12.46 -18.86
C LYS A 95 -22.40 13.56 -18.44
N GLN A 96 -23.52 13.19 -17.83
CA GLN A 96 -24.60 14.09 -17.41
C GLN A 96 -24.74 14.17 -15.89
N ALA A 97 -24.04 13.30 -15.16
CA ALA A 97 -24.09 13.20 -13.72
C ALA A 97 -23.40 14.40 -13.07
N ARG A 98 -24.03 14.95 -12.05
CA ARG A 98 -23.43 15.94 -11.15
C ARG A 98 -22.75 15.23 -9.99
N ALA A 99 -21.88 15.94 -9.27
CA ALA A 99 -21.17 15.39 -8.11
C ALA A 99 -22.14 14.79 -7.05
N GLN A 100 -23.32 15.37 -6.88
CA GLN A 100 -24.37 14.90 -5.98
C GLN A 100 -25.03 13.58 -6.41
N ASP A 101 -24.92 13.21 -7.68
CA ASP A 101 -25.49 11.96 -8.22
C ASP A 101 -24.54 10.77 -7.99
N ILE A 102 -23.31 11.04 -7.53
CA ILE A 102 -22.30 10.04 -7.20
C ILE A 102 -22.60 9.49 -5.80
N ARG A 103 -22.90 8.19 -5.71
CA ARG A 103 -23.12 7.52 -4.43
C ARG A 103 -21.84 7.50 -3.56
N PRO A 104 -21.96 7.39 -2.23
CA PRO A 104 -20.81 7.17 -1.36
C PRO A 104 -20.06 5.87 -1.66
N ILE A 105 -18.77 5.85 -1.34
CA ILE A 105 -17.92 4.65 -1.41
C ILE A 105 -18.41 3.64 -0.37
N SER A 106 -18.58 2.40 -0.80
CA SER A 106 -19.08 1.29 0.00
C SER A 106 -18.04 0.19 0.13
N LYS A 107 -18.32 -0.79 1.00
CA LYS A 107 -17.49 -1.99 1.15
C LYS A 107 -17.36 -2.80 -0.15
N ALA A 108 -18.40 -2.80 -0.98
CA ALA A 108 -18.39 -3.52 -2.25
C ALA A 108 -17.30 -2.96 -3.19
N ASP A 109 -17.14 -1.64 -3.22
CA ASP A 109 -16.10 -0.98 -4.03
C ASP A 109 -14.68 -1.39 -3.60
N PHE A 110 -14.47 -1.57 -2.29
CA PHE A 110 -13.21 -2.09 -1.77
C PHE A 110 -12.99 -3.56 -2.13
N THR A 111 -14.06 -4.36 -2.15
CA THR A 111 -13.98 -5.77 -2.55
C THR A 111 -13.56 -5.87 -4.02
N ASP A 112 -14.15 -5.04 -4.89
CA ASP A 112 -13.80 -4.97 -6.30
C ASP A 112 -12.38 -4.42 -6.52
N ALA A 113 -11.97 -3.42 -5.73
CA ALA A 113 -10.64 -2.84 -5.79
C ALA A 113 -9.55 -3.84 -5.37
N LEU A 114 -9.82 -4.67 -4.36
CA LEU A 114 -8.91 -5.75 -3.91
C LEU A 114 -8.67 -6.81 -4.99
N ALA A 115 -9.59 -6.99 -5.93
CA ALA A 115 -9.39 -7.89 -7.07
C ALA A 115 -8.47 -7.30 -8.15
N ARG A 116 -8.22 -5.99 -8.13
CA ARG A 116 -7.48 -5.24 -9.16
C ARG A 116 -6.11 -4.78 -8.66
N VAL A 117 -6.01 -4.43 -7.38
CA VAL A 117 -4.77 -3.99 -6.75
C VAL A 117 -4.14 -5.17 -6.04
N SER A 118 -2.84 -5.37 -6.26
CA SER A 118 -2.04 -6.40 -5.60
C SER A 118 -0.84 -5.74 -4.92
N PRO A 119 -0.26 -6.36 -3.87
CA PRO A 119 0.90 -5.79 -3.20
C PRO A 119 2.07 -5.66 -4.19
N SER A 120 2.69 -4.48 -4.23
CA SER A 120 3.81 -4.22 -5.15
C SER A 120 5.14 -4.76 -4.62
N VAL A 121 5.25 -4.98 -3.31
CA VAL A 121 6.47 -5.46 -2.68
C VAL A 121 6.53 -6.98 -2.71
N SER A 122 7.53 -7.52 -3.41
CA SER A 122 7.71 -8.97 -3.53
C SER A 122 8.18 -9.61 -2.22
N ALA A 123 7.88 -10.90 -2.04
CA ALA A 123 8.36 -11.67 -0.89
C ALA A 123 9.89 -11.77 -0.82
N ASP A 124 10.58 -11.80 -1.96
CA ASP A 124 12.05 -11.78 -2.03
C ASP A 124 12.60 -10.44 -1.52
N THR A 125 11.99 -9.32 -1.94
CA THR A 125 12.36 -7.99 -1.45
C THR A 125 12.19 -7.90 0.06
N LEU A 126 11.06 -8.37 0.61
CA LEU A 126 10.83 -8.39 2.06
C LEU A 126 11.89 -9.20 2.80
N ARG A 127 12.20 -10.41 2.30
CA ARG A 127 13.26 -11.25 2.87
C ARG A 127 14.60 -10.52 2.91
N ARG A 128 15.02 -9.90 1.80
CA ARG A 128 16.29 -9.15 1.74
C ARG A 128 16.32 -7.97 2.72
N LEU A 129 15.21 -7.25 2.87
CA LEU A 129 15.09 -6.16 3.84
C LEU A 129 15.16 -6.67 5.29
N THR A 130 14.54 -7.82 5.58
CA THR A 130 14.63 -8.48 6.88
C THR A 130 16.06 -8.94 7.19
N GLU A 131 16.74 -9.58 6.24
CA GLU A 131 18.14 -10.01 6.38
C GLU A 131 19.08 -8.81 6.59
N TRP A 132 18.85 -7.73 5.84
CA TRP A 132 19.59 -6.49 5.99
C TRP A 132 19.41 -5.88 7.39
N ASN A 133 18.16 -5.76 7.85
CA ASN A 133 17.87 -5.27 9.21
C ASN A 133 18.44 -6.17 10.30
N ALA A 134 18.43 -7.49 10.12
CA ALA A 134 19.02 -8.40 11.10
C ALA A 134 20.55 -8.20 11.21
N ARG A 135 21.21 -7.88 10.11
CA ARG A 135 22.67 -7.72 10.03
C ARG A 135 23.18 -6.33 10.42
N TYR A 136 22.41 -5.28 10.09
CA TYR A 136 22.86 -3.88 10.21
C TYR A 136 21.86 -2.96 10.90
N GLY A 137 20.63 -3.41 11.11
CA GLY A 137 19.57 -2.64 11.75
C GLY A 137 19.79 -2.49 13.25
N LEU A 138 19.13 -1.48 13.82
CA LEU A 138 19.09 -1.29 15.27
C LEU A 138 18.32 -2.43 15.92
N GLN A 139 19.00 -3.22 16.74
CA GLN A 139 18.34 -4.07 17.72
C GLN A 139 17.60 -3.15 18.71
N LYS A 140 16.29 -3.36 18.90
CA LYS A 140 15.60 -2.72 20.03
C LYS A 140 16.24 -3.25 21.30
N ALA A 141 16.91 -2.38 22.06
CA ALA A 141 17.31 -2.71 23.42
C ALA A 141 16.04 -3.11 24.19
N THR A 142 16.04 -4.34 24.71
CA THR A 142 14.94 -4.89 25.50
C THR A 142 14.92 -4.24 26.88
#